data_AF-A0A2A2HQI9-F1
#
_entry.id   AF-A0A2A2HQI9-F1
#
_cell.length_a   1.000
_cell.length_b   1.000
_cell.length_c   1.000
_cell.angle_alpha   90.00
_cell.angle_beta   90.00
_cell.angle_gamma   90.00
#
_symmetry.space_group_name_H-M   'P 1'
#
loop_
_entity.id
_entity.type
_entity.pdbx_description
1 polymer ?
#
loop_
_entity_poly.entity_id
_entity_poly.type
_entity_poly.pdbx_seq_one_letter_code
_entity_poly.pdbx_strand_id
1 'polypeptide(L)'
;MSEIREVDRFECKVVNVIQNLMWKGITVEENGTKGRVYFGRVNGELNINHGDTLYLGIRPVYEVEDKTMRVTLYDGENKKLDWTLV
;
A
#
# COMPACT_ATOMS: atom_id res chain seq x y z
N MET A 1 -10.24 -15.73 -14.22
CA MET A 1 -9.56 -14.85 -13.25
C MET A 1 -8.43 -14.17 -13.98
N SER A 2 -8.47 -12.84 -14.11
CA SER A 2 -7.41 -12.10 -14.77
C SER A 2 -6.17 -12.11 -13.88
N GLU A 3 -5.02 -12.44 -14.46
CA GLU A 3 -3.71 -12.40 -13.81
C GLU A 3 -3.42 -10.95 -13.37
N ILE A 4 -3.20 -10.73 -12.07
CA ILE A 4 -2.79 -9.42 -11.54
C ILE A 4 -1.37 -9.17 -12.04
N ARG A 5 -1.20 -8.17 -12.90
CA ARG A 5 0.11 -7.76 -13.42
C ARG A 5 0.74 -6.75 -12.47
N GLU A 6 2.06 -6.67 -12.45
CA GLU A 6 2.81 -5.72 -11.63
C GLU A 6 2.51 -4.23 -11.96
N VAL A 7 1.98 -3.98 -13.17
CA VAL A 7 1.50 -2.67 -13.63
C VAL A 7 0.10 -2.34 -13.12
N ASP A 8 -0.64 -3.30 -12.60
CA ASP A 8 -1.99 -3.06 -12.11
C ASP A 8 -1.89 -2.21 -10.84
N ARG A 9 -2.39 -0.97 -10.95
CA ARG A 9 -2.51 -0.02 -9.86
C ARG A 9 -3.94 -0.08 -9.36
N PHE A 10 -4.13 -0.74 -8.24
CA PHE A 10 -5.44 -0.82 -7.60
C PHE A 10 -5.66 0.42 -6.76
N GLU A 11 -6.73 1.15 -7.03
CA GLU A 11 -7.11 2.31 -6.24
C GLU A 11 -7.48 1.88 -4.81
N CYS A 12 -6.93 2.57 -3.83
CA CYS A 12 -7.24 2.37 -2.42
C CYS A 12 -7.45 3.70 -1.71
N LYS A 13 -8.16 3.67 -0.58
CA LYS A 13 -8.38 4.84 0.27
C LYS A 13 -7.62 4.71 1.57
N VAL A 14 -7.01 5.80 2.01
CA VAL A 14 -6.40 5.89 3.34
C VAL A 14 -7.50 5.89 4.40
N VAL A 15 -7.49 4.89 5.29
CA VAL A 15 -8.47 4.74 6.38
C VAL A 15 -7.86 4.97 7.77
N ASN A 16 -6.53 5.04 7.86
CA ASN A 16 -5.86 5.44 9.10
C ASN A 16 -4.46 6.01 8.81
N VAL A 17 -4.05 7.01 9.60
CA VAL A 17 -2.72 7.62 9.57
C VAL A 17 -2.21 7.76 11.00
N ILE A 18 -1.05 7.17 11.28
CA ILE A 18 -0.36 7.28 12.56
C ILE A 18 1.00 7.93 12.30
N GLN A 19 1.24 9.13 12.83
CA GLN A 19 2.55 9.78 12.75
C GLN A 19 3.45 9.26 13.87
N ASN A 20 4.68 8.86 13.55
CA ASN A 20 5.72 8.62 14.54
C ASN A 20 7.06 9.20 14.09
N LEU A 21 7.50 10.29 14.72
CA LEU A 21 8.78 10.97 14.46
C LEU A 21 9.03 11.15 12.95
N MET A 22 9.91 10.32 12.38
CA MET A 22 10.38 10.35 10.98
C MET A 22 9.43 9.67 9.98
N TRP A 23 8.52 8.80 10.45
CA TRP A 23 7.70 7.94 9.58
C TRP A 23 6.20 8.08 9.88
N LYS A 24 5.39 7.80 8.86
CA LYS A 24 3.95 7.59 8.94
C LYS A 24 3.63 6.10 8.79
N GLY A 25 2.81 5.61 9.71
CA GLY A 25 2.03 4.40 9.53
C GLY A 25 0.74 4.71 8.78
N ILE A 26 0.56 4.15 7.59
CA ILE A 26 -0.62 4.33 6.74
C ILE A 26 -1.36 3.01 6.65
N THR A 27 -2.66 3.00 6.97
CA THR A 27 -3.55 1.88 6.62
C THR A 27 -4.43 2.31 5.46
N VAL A 28 -4.46 1.49 4.41
CA VAL A 28 -5.35 1.70 3.26
C VAL A 28 -6.34 0.56 3.14
N GLU A 29 -7.49 0.86 2.55
CA GLU A 29 -8.52 -0.11 2.18
C GLU A 29 -8.70 -0.10 0.66
N GLU A 30 -8.59 -1.28 0.03
CA GLU A 30 -8.85 -1.43 -1.40
C GLU A 30 -10.36 -1.42 -1.66
N ASN A 31 -10.79 -0.69 -2.70
CA ASN A 31 -12.20 -0.33 -2.88
C ASN A 31 -13.11 -1.53 -3.18
N GLY A 32 -12.63 -2.54 -3.91
CA GLY A 32 -13.41 -3.70 -4.37
C GLY A 32 -13.54 -4.83 -3.34
N THR A 33 -12.44 -5.24 -2.73
CA THR A 33 -12.35 -6.36 -1.79
C THR A 33 -12.56 -5.95 -0.34
N LYS A 34 -12.43 -4.65 -0.03
CA LYS A 34 -12.36 -4.13 1.35
C LYS A 34 -11.16 -4.67 2.15
N GLY A 35 -10.19 -5.28 1.47
CA GLY A 35 -8.93 -5.70 2.06
C GLY A 35 -8.15 -4.50 2.59
N ARG A 36 -7.57 -4.64 3.77
CA ARG A 36 -6.76 -3.59 4.41
C ARG A 36 -5.30 -3.98 4.47
N VAL A 37 -4.43 -3.02 4.19
CA VAL A 37 -2.98 -3.20 4.24
C VAL A 37 -2.35 -2.05 5.03
N TYR A 38 -1.44 -2.39 5.93
CA TYR A 38 -0.68 -1.44 6.73
C TYR A 38 0.74 -1.27 6.19
N PHE A 39 1.17 -0.02 6.10
CA PHE A 39 2.50 0.41 5.67
C PHE A 39 3.12 1.24 6.78
N GLY A 40 4.22 0.77 7.36
CA GLY A 40 4.78 1.36 8.58
C GLY A 40 5.89 2.38 8.35
N ARG A 41 6.38 2.54 7.12
CA ARG A 41 7.60 3.31 6.81
C ARG A 41 7.39 4.31 5.67
N VAL A 42 6.20 4.93 5.60
CA VAL A 42 5.95 6.04 4.67
C VAL A 42 6.66 7.29 5.19
N ASN A 43 7.34 8.06 4.33
CA ASN A 43 8.03 9.29 4.75
C ASN A 43 7.07 10.24 5.49
N GLY A 44 7.45 10.63 6.71
CA GLY A 44 6.62 11.45 7.60
C GLY A 44 6.35 12.88 7.11
N GLU A 45 7.16 13.42 6.20
CA GLU A 45 6.99 14.76 5.63
C GLU A 45 5.91 14.83 4.54
N LEU A 46 5.50 13.68 3.99
CA LEU A 46 4.47 13.63 2.95
C LEU A 46 3.10 13.99 3.53
N ASN A 47 2.37 14.88 2.87
CA ASN A 47 1.03 15.27 3.29
C ASN A 47 -0.02 14.23 2.85
N ILE A 48 -0.08 13.11 3.58
CA ILE A 48 -1.08 12.04 3.40
C ILE A 48 -2.03 12.05 4.60
N ASN A 49 -3.33 12.05 4.31
CA ASN A 49 -4.44 12.20 5.24
C ASN A 49 -5.49 11.09 5.06
N HIS A 50 -6.34 10.94 6.07
CA HIS A 50 -7.50 10.06 5.98
C HIS A 50 -8.42 10.49 4.83
N GLY A 51 -8.83 9.53 4.00
CA GLY A 51 -9.70 9.73 2.85
C GLY A 51 -8.96 9.93 1.52
N ASP A 52 -7.64 10.15 1.55
CA ASP A 52 -6.84 10.30 0.34
C ASP A 52 -6.85 9.02 -0.50
N THR A 53 -6.79 9.20 -1.82
CA THR A 53 -6.65 8.12 -2.78
C THR A 53 -5.19 7.82 -3.05
N LEU A 54 -4.79 6.55 -2.90
CA LEU A 54 -3.47 6.03 -3.22
C LEU A 54 -3.63 4.78 -4.11
N TYR A 55 -2.50 4.16 -4.48
CA TYR A 55 -2.50 3.01 -5.37
C TYR A 55 -1.67 1.86 -4.81
N LEU A 56 -2.18 0.64 -4.96
CA LEU A 56 -1.49 -0.60 -4.62
C LEU A 56 -0.96 -1.26 -5.88
N GLY A 57 0.30 -1.71 -5.84
CA GLY A 57 0.85 -2.68 -6.78
C GLY A 57 1.10 -4.00 -6.05
N ILE A 58 0.72 -5.12 -6.68
CA ILE A 58 0.82 -6.45 -6.08
C ILE A 58 1.77 -7.30 -6.94
N ARG A 59 2.69 -8.00 -6.28
CA ARG A 59 3.57 -8.98 -6.92
C ARG A 59 3.58 -10.26 -6.07
N PRO A 60 3.35 -11.45 -6.64
CA PRO A 60 3.51 -12.70 -5.90
C PRO A 60 4.97 -12.89 -5.47
N VAL A 61 5.17 -13.53 -4.31
CA VAL A 61 6.48 -13.96 -3.82
C VAL A 61 6.42 -15.44 -3.49
N TYR A 62 7.43 -16.18 -3.93
CA TYR A 62 7.47 -17.64 -3.84
C TYR A 62 8.52 -18.16 -2.86
N GLU A 63 9.45 -17.31 -2.42
CA GLU A 63 10.65 -17.70 -1.66
C GLU A 63 10.61 -17.22 -0.19
N VAL A 64 9.49 -16.66 0.26
CA VAL A 64 9.33 -16.17 1.64
C VAL A 64 8.29 -17.04 2.35
N GLU A 65 8.74 -17.74 3.38
CA GLU A 65 7.88 -18.59 4.22
C GLU A 65 6.72 -17.77 4.80
N ASP A 66 5.51 -18.35 4.76
CA ASP A 66 4.25 -17.73 5.22
C ASP A 66 3.84 -16.43 4.51
N LYS A 67 4.48 -16.06 3.41
CA LYS A 67 4.14 -14.86 2.62
C LYS A 67 3.86 -15.21 1.18
N THR A 68 2.78 -14.64 0.65
CA THR A 68 2.30 -14.96 -0.70
C THR A 68 2.45 -13.78 -1.65
N MET A 69 2.45 -12.56 -1.12
CA MET A 69 2.47 -11.35 -1.93
C MET A 69 3.32 -10.24 -1.32
N ARG A 70 4.01 -9.51 -2.19
CA ARG A 70 4.54 -8.20 -1.90
C ARG A 70 3.54 -7.16 -2.38
N VAL A 71 3.10 -6.31 -1.47
CA VAL A 71 2.22 -5.18 -1.76
C VAL A 71 3.04 -3.91 -1.65
N THR A 72 3.01 -3.08 -2.68
CA THR A 72 3.73 -1.80 -2.74
C THR A 72 2.71 -0.66 -2.80
N LEU A 73 2.92 0.38 -2.00
CA LEU A 73 2.09 1.58 -1.97
C LEU A 73 2.70 2.67 -2.87
N TYR A 74 1.86 3.32 -3.66
CA TYR A 74 2.22 4.39 -4.58
C TYR A 74 1.32 5.62 -4.39
N ASP A 75 1.84 6.80 -4.71
CA ASP A 75 1.03 8.00 -4.91
C ASP A 75 0.45 8.08 -6.33
N GLY A 76 -0.28 9.16 -6.62
CA GLY A 76 -0.87 9.42 -7.94
C GLY A 76 0.12 9.69 -9.07
N GLU A 77 1.39 9.92 -8.75
CA GLU A 77 2.48 10.10 -9.72
C GLU A 77 3.29 8.80 -9.92
N ASN A 78 2.79 7.66 -9.43
CA ASN A 78 3.46 6.36 -9.43
C ASN A 78 4.78 6.33 -8.65
N LYS A 79 5.01 7.27 -7.73
CA LYS A 79 6.16 7.21 -6.84
C LYS A 79 5.88 6.22 -5.72
N LYS A 80 6.84 5.31 -5.50
CA LYS A 80 6.77 4.34 -4.42
C LYS A 80 6.88 5.05 -3.06
N LEU A 81 5.91 4.79 -2.19
CA LEU A 81 5.83 5.34 -0.83
C LEU A 81 6.38 4.35 0.22
N ASP A 82 5.96 3.09 0.15
CA ASP A 82 6.41 2.00 1.03
C ASP A 82 6.03 0.64 0.41
N TRP A 83 6.37 -0.47 1.07
CA TRP A 83 5.93 -1.82 0.71
C TRP A 83 5.86 -2.73 1.93
N THR A 84 5.08 -3.80 1.82
CA THR A 84 4.97 -4.83 2.87
C THR A 84 4.80 -6.21 2.24
N LEU A 85 4.99 -7.26 3.05
CA LEU A 85 4.74 -8.65 2.69
C LEU A 85 3.47 -9.13 3.39
N VAL A 86 2.52 -9.60 2.59
CA VAL A 86 1.25 -10.16 3.05
C VAL A 86 1.32 -11.68 2.98
#